data_AF-A0A2V9WR93-F1
#
_entry.id   AF-A0A2V9WR93-F1
#
_cell.length_a   1.000
_cell.length_b   1.000
_cell.length_c   1.000
_cell.angle_alpha   90.00
_cell.angle_beta   90.00
_cell.angle_gamma   90.00
#
_symmetry.space_group_name_H-M   'P 1'
#
loop_
_entity.id
_entity.type
_entity.pdbx_description
1 polymer ?
#
loop_
_entity_poly.entity_id
_entity_poly.type
_entity_poly.pdbx_seq_one_letter_code
_entity_poly.pdbx_strand_id
1 'polypeptide(L)'
;MFINNMKATLMRWCQLSWGQRVQLKSWANQSKSFSSFDVSEFENPLLKVATATNATGETVVYCPVQTCFLVNAFVVSPSATEEQATLAGDLIDSQLSTEAQRAGVSSLLIMVPDNHPALLDNEKFGDFQTCRVYQRNFPLTVNSGGISLRKPAQATQFLN
;
A
#
# COMPACT_ATOMS: atom_id res chain seq x y z
N MET A 1 -14.72 10.09 -30.53
CA MET A 1 -15.14 9.37 -29.30
C MET A 1 -14.44 10.06 -28.14
N PHE A 2 -15.12 10.96 -27.40
CA PHE A 2 -14.49 11.79 -26.36
C PHE A 2 -14.36 10.99 -25.05
N ILE A 3 -13.28 10.23 -24.89
CA ILE A 3 -12.79 9.82 -23.57
C ILE A 3 -11.96 11.00 -23.08
N ASN A 4 -12.52 12.07 -22.51
CA ASN A 4 -11.63 13.23 -22.33
C ASN A 4 -11.79 14.18 -21.14
N ASN A 5 -12.56 13.89 -20.10
CA ASN A 5 -12.41 14.66 -18.85
C ASN A 5 -12.71 13.81 -17.61
N MET A 6 -12.09 12.63 -17.52
CA MET A 6 -12.04 11.94 -16.22
C MET A 6 -10.85 12.49 -15.44
N LYS A 7 -11.09 12.95 -14.21
CA LYS A 7 -10.05 13.43 -13.30
C LYS A 7 -9.98 12.50 -12.09
N ALA A 8 -8.77 12.04 -11.77
CA ALA A 8 -8.52 11.27 -10.57
C ALA A 8 -7.85 12.13 -9.49
N THR A 9 -8.25 11.99 -8.24
CA THR A 9 -7.60 12.64 -7.09
C THR A 9 -7.44 11.64 -5.94
N LEU A 10 -6.36 11.78 -5.17
CA LEU A 10 -6.12 10.98 -3.97
C LEU A 10 -6.16 11.90 -2.76
N MET A 11 -7.03 11.60 -1.80
CA MET A 11 -7.23 12.40 -0.59
C MET A 11 -7.23 11.50 0.64
N ARG A 12 -6.95 12.06 1.83
CA ARG A 12 -7.21 11.36 3.09
C ARG A 12 -8.72 11.31 3.34
N TRP A 13 -9.19 10.26 4.02
CA TRP A 13 -10.59 10.12 4.43
C TRP A 13 -11.11 11.36 5.17
N CYS A 14 -10.31 11.94 6.06
CA CYS A 14 -10.66 13.15 6.81
C CYS A 14 -10.76 14.43 5.95
N GLN A 15 -10.19 14.43 4.75
CA GLN A 15 -10.23 15.56 3.81
C GLN A 15 -11.46 15.53 2.91
N LEU A 16 -12.19 14.41 2.85
CA LEU A 16 -13.43 14.32 2.07
C LEU A 16 -14.53 15.20 2.68
N SER A 17 -15.32 15.82 1.82
CA SER A 17 -16.51 16.56 2.27
C SER A 17 -17.51 15.62 2.95
N TRP A 18 -18.41 16.17 3.77
CA TRP A 18 -19.45 15.37 4.41
C TRP A 18 -20.29 14.61 3.38
N GLY A 19 -20.68 15.28 2.28
CA GLY A 19 -21.44 14.66 1.19
C GLY A 19 -20.70 13.49 0.55
N GLN A 20 -19.40 13.63 0.29
CA GLN A 20 -18.57 12.54 -0.27
C GLN A 20 -18.47 11.35 0.70
N ARG A 21 -18.32 11.61 2.00
CA ARG A 21 -18.26 10.55 3.03
C ARG A 21 -19.57 9.77 3.13
N VAL A 22 -20.71 10.46 3.12
CA VAL A 22 -22.04 9.84 3.14
C VAL A 22 -22.26 9.02 1.86
N GLN A 23 -21.91 9.56 0.70
CA GLN A 23 -22.01 8.86 -0.58
C GLN A 23 -21.15 7.60 -0.59
N LEU A 24 -19.87 7.67 -0.17
CA LEU A 24 -18.98 6.51 -0.12
C LEU A 24 -19.53 5.41 0.79
N LYS A 25 -19.94 5.75 2.01
CA LYS A 25 -20.54 4.78 2.94
C LYS A 25 -21.81 4.16 2.38
N SER A 26 -22.67 4.96 1.74
CA SER A 26 -23.89 4.48 1.10
C SER A 26 -23.59 3.49 -0.03
N TRP A 27 -22.62 3.80 -0.90
CA TRP A 27 -22.25 2.95 -2.03
C TRP A 27 -21.57 1.65 -1.58
N ALA A 28 -20.72 1.71 -0.55
CA ALA A 28 -20.09 0.53 0.03
C ALA A 28 -21.12 -0.49 0.53
N ASN A 29 -22.23 -0.02 1.12
CA ASN A 29 -23.31 -0.87 1.61
C ASN A 29 -24.21 -1.45 0.51
N GLN A 30 -24.32 -0.79 -0.65
CA GLN A 30 -25.27 -1.15 -1.70
C GLN A 30 -24.74 -2.16 -2.71
N SER A 31 -23.41 -2.22 -2.94
CA SER A 31 -22.85 -2.99 -4.05
C SER A 31 -21.83 -4.03 -3.60
N LYS A 32 -22.27 -5.12 -2.95
CA LYS A 32 -21.36 -6.23 -2.54
C LYS A 32 -20.61 -6.88 -3.72
N SER A 33 -21.15 -6.77 -4.94
CA SER A 33 -20.54 -7.34 -6.16
C SER A 33 -19.36 -6.52 -6.69
N PHE A 34 -19.25 -5.24 -6.32
CA PHE A 34 -18.18 -4.31 -6.76
C PHE A 34 -17.45 -3.60 -5.61
N SER A 35 -17.98 -3.72 -4.39
CA SER A 35 -17.41 -3.20 -3.15
C SER A 35 -17.09 -4.36 -2.25
N SER A 36 -15.80 -4.67 -2.14
CA SER A 36 -15.25 -5.61 -1.14
C SER A 36 -14.90 -4.91 0.17
N PHE A 37 -15.35 -3.66 0.35
CA PHE A 37 -14.92 -2.79 1.43
C PHE A 37 -15.70 -3.06 2.71
N ASP A 38 -15.01 -3.36 3.80
CA ASP A 38 -15.65 -3.45 5.11
C ASP A 38 -15.79 -2.05 5.73
N VAL A 39 -16.92 -1.80 6.39
CA VAL A 39 -17.21 -0.53 7.06
C VAL A 39 -16.25 -0.28 8.21
N SER A 40 -15.70 -1.34 8.82
CA SER A 40 -14.66 -1.26 9.85
C SER A 40 -13.39 -0.52 9.38
N GLU A 41 -13.08 -0.57 8.08
CA GLU A 41 -11.90 0.07 7.52
C GLU A 41 -11.97 1.62 7.55
N PHE A 42 -13.16 2.22 7.69
CA PHE A 42 -13.32 3.67 7.85
C PHE A 42 -12.81 4.21 9.19
N GLU A 43 -12.51 3.33 10.15
CA GLU A 43 -11.93 3.70 11.44
C GLU A 43 -10.44 4.02 11.33
N ASN A 44 -9.77 3.61 10.24
CA ASN A 44 -8.37 3.93 10.03
C ASN A 44 -8.20 5.43 9.69
N PRO A 45 -7.57 6.24 10.57
CA PRO A 45 -7.41 7.68 10.33
C PRO A 45 -6.45 8.00 9.18
N LEU A 46 -5.67 7.02 8.74
CA LEU A 46 -4.71 7.11 7.65
C LEU A 46 -5.25 6.54 6.33
N LEU A 47 -6.51 6.10 6.31
CA LEU A 47 -7.20 5.69 5.10
C LEU A 47 -7.14 6.81 4.07
N LYS A 48 -6.63 6.48 2.88
CA LYS A 48 -6.71 7.34 1.71
C LYS A 48 -7.84 6.84 0.83
N VAL A 49 -8.42 7.75 0.06
CA VAL A 49 -9.48 7.45 -0.91
C VAL A 49 -9.09 8.10 -2.22
N ALA A 50 -8.88 7.28 -3.24
CA ALA A 50 -8.81 7.71 -4.61
C ALA A 50 -10.23 7.92 -5.13
N THR A 51 -10.46 9.03 -5.83
CA THR A 51 -11.75 9.38 -6.42
C THR A 51 -11.55 9.64 -7.90
N ALA A 52 -12.49 9.24 -8.73
CA ALA A 52 -12.53 9.64 -10.14
C ALA A 52 -13.83 10.39 -10.44
N THR A 53 -13.71 11.57 -11.02
CA THR A 53 -14.86 12.41 -11.42
C THR A 53 -14.95 12.51 -12.94
N ASN A 54 -16.16 12.59 -13.47
CA ASN A 54 -16.43 12.81 -14.89
C ASN A 54 -16.26 14.30 -15.28
N ALA A 55 -16.58 14.60 -16.55
CA ALA A 55 -16.46 15.94 -17.12
C ALA A 55 -17.38 16.98 -16.44
N THR A 56 -18.49 16.54 -15.84
CA THR A 56 -19.43 17.39 -15.11
C THR A 56 -19.05 17.57 -13.64
N GLY A 57 -17.98 16.91 -13.18
CA GLY A 57 -17.50 16.97 -11.80
C GLY A 57 -18.18 15.96 -10.87
N GLU A 58 -19.04 15.08 -11.38
CA GLU A 58 -19.69 14.04 -10.60
C GLU A 58 -18.72 12.89 -10.32
N THR A 59 -18.67 12.43 -9.07
CA THR A 59 -17.85 11.27 -8.70
C THR A 59 -18.46 10.00 -9.29
N VAL A 60 -17.65 9.25 -10.03
CA VAL A 60 -18.01 7.98 -10.67
C VAL A 60 -17.59 6.79 -9.82
N VAL A 61 -16.43 6.87 -9.16
CA VAL A 61 -15.91 5.78 -8.33
C VAL A 61 -15.06 6.32 -7.18
N TYR A 62 -15.14 5.62 -6.06
CA TYR A 62 -14.24 5.74 -4.93
C TYR A 62 -13.45 4.43 -4.79
N CYS A 63 -12.14 4.55 -4.59
CA CYS A 63 -11.25 3.44 -4.35
C CYS A 63 -10.49 3.71 -3.06
N PRO A 64 -10.76 2.96 -1.98
CA PRO A 64 -10.00 3.09 -0.76
C PRO A 64 -8.57 2.58 -0.98
N VAL A 65 -7.62 3.29 -0.38
CA VAL A 65 -6.19 3.02 -0.51
C VAL A 65 -5.63 2.95 0.91
N GLN A 66 -5.26 1.73 1.30
CA GLN A 66 -4.57 1.47 2.55
C GLN A 66 -3.08 1.31 2.31
N THR A 67 -2.28 1.65 3.33
CA THR A 67 -0.85 1.33 3.34
C THR A 67 -0.68 0.03 4.13
N CYS A 68 -0.01 -0.96 3.55
CA CYS A 68 0.23 -2.25 4.18
C CYS A 68 1.74 -2.54 4.25
N PHE A 69 2.13 -3.38 5.20
CA PHE A 69 3.43 -4.03 5.20
C PHE A 69 3.29 -5.37 4.49
N LEU A 70 4.16 -5.59 3.51
CA LEU A 70 4.22 -6.84 2.79
C LEU A 70 5.49 -7.58 3.19
N VAL A 71 5.33 -8.75 3.81
CA VAL A 71 6.42 -9.65 4.15
C VAL A 71 6.45 -10.77 3.14
N ASN A 72 7.58 -10.87 2.41
CA ASN A 72 7.72 -11.85 1.33
C ASN A 72 8.10 -13.24 1.83
N ALA A 73 9.12 -13.33 2.68
CA ALA A 73 9.62 -14.60 3.19
C ALA A 73 10.45 -14.41 4.47
N PHE A 74 10.49 -15.45 5.29
CA PHE A 74 11.44 -15.61 6.39
C PHE A 74 12.50 -16.63 5.99
N VAL A 75 13.73 -16.41 6.45
CA VAL A 75 14.83 -17.36 6.28
C VAL A 75 15.32 -17.76 7.66
N VAL A 76 15.28 -19.06 7.94
CA VAL A 76 15.68 -19.63 9.22
C VAL A 76 17.08 -20.23 9.09
N SER A 77 17.90 -20.11 10.15
CA SER A 77 19.21 -20.76 10.18
C SER A 77 19.05 -22.29 10.11
N PRO A 78 19.82 -23.00 9.27
CA PRO A 78 19.75 -24.46 9.20
C PRO A 78 20.24 -25.15 10.49
N SER A 79 20.95 -24.43 11.36
CA SER A 79 21.41 -24.93 12.66
C SER A 79 20.45 -24.63 13.81
N ALA A 80 19.35 -23.91 13.57
CA ALA A 80 18.38 -23.59 14.60
C ALA A 80 17.51 -24.81 14.92
N THR A 81 17.19 -25.00 16.20
CA THR A 81 16.16 -25.96 16.59
C THR A 81 14.77 -25.42 16.22
N GLU A 82 13.78 -26.29 16.14
CA GLU A 82 12.39 -25.91 15.86
C GLU A 82 11.87 -24.89 16.89
N GLU A 83 12.13 -25.10 18.18
CA GLU A 83 11.77 -24.16 19.24
C GLU A 83 12.40 -22.78 19.05
N GLN A 84 13.68 -22.74 18.65
CA GLN A 84 14.37 -21.48 18.39
C GLN A 84 13.81 -20.76 17.16
N ALA A 85 13.46 -21.51 16.12
CA ALA A 85 12.86 -20.96 14.91
C ALA A 85 11.49 -20.32 15.20
N THR A 86 10.65 -21.01 15.98
CA THR A 86 9.33 -20.51 16.39
C THR A 86 9.46 -19.24 17.23
N LEU A 87 10.29 -19.26 18.28
CA LEU A 87 10.53 -18.08 19.12
C LEU A 87 11.10 -16.89 18.33
N ALA A 88 12.01 -17.15 17.38
CA ALA A 88 12.53 -16.11 16.50
C ALA A 88 11.44 -15.52 15.59
N GLY A 89 10.55 -16.37 15.06
CA GLY A 89 9.38 -15.94 14.30
C GLY A 89 8.48 -15.00 15.09
N ASP A 90 8.11 -15.38 16.31
CA ASP A 90 7.26 -14.58 17.21
C ASP A 90 7.89 -13.22 17.55
N LEU A 91 9.21 -13.20 17.81
CA LEU A 91 9.93 -11.96 18.09
C LEU A 91 9.98 -11.03 16.89
N ILE A 92 10.18 -11.57 15.68
CA ILE A 92 10.16 -10.76 14.46
C ILE A 92 8.75 -10.22 14.21
N ASP A 93 7.71 -11.04 14.37
CA ASP A 93 6.32 -10.62 14.17
C ASP A 93 5.90 -9.51 15.16
N SER A 94 6.32 -9.63 16.42
CA SER A 94 6.13 -8.58 17.44
C SER A 94 6.79 -7.25 17.04
N GLN A 95 8.02 -7.31 16.52
CA GLN A 95 8.74 -6.13 16.06
C GLN A 95 8.09 -5.53 14.80
N LEU A 96 7.67 -6.37 13.84
CA LEU A 96 6.95 -5.94 12.64
C LEU A 96 5.62 -5.26 12.99
N SER A 97 4.88 -5.81 13.95
CA SER A 97 3.64 -5.23 14.46
C SER A 97 3.88 -3.84 15.07
N THR A 98 4.95 -3.69 15.85
CA THR A 98 5.34 -2.41 16.44
C THR A 98 5.70 -1.37 15.37
N GLU A 99 6.48 -1.77 14.37
CA GLU A 99 6.86 -0.88 13.26
C GLU A 99 5.66 -0.54 12.36
N ALA A 100 4.75 -1.48 12.13
CA ALA A 100 3.52 -1.25 11.39
C ALA A 100 2.66 -0.19 12.09
N GLN A 101 2.47 -0.30 13.41
CA GLN A 101 1.74 0.69 14.20
C GLN A 101 2.39 2.08 14.11
N ARG A 102 3.72 2.16 14.21
CA ARG A 102 4.47 3.43 14.06
C ARG A 102 4.34 4.05 12.67
N ALA A 103 4.36 3.22 11.63
CA ALA A 103 4.13 3.63 10.25
C ALA A 103 2.65 3.96 9.96
N GLY A 104 1.75 3.69 10.92
CA GLY A 104 0.33 3.90 10.75
C GLY A 104 -0.32 2.94 9.75
N VAL A 105 0.27 1.76 9.63
CA VAL A 105 -0.23 0.64 8.85
C VAL A 105 -1.22 -0.13 9.72
N SER A 106 -2.44 -0.31 9.21
CA SER A 106 -3.51 -1.04 9.91
C SER A 106 -3.50 -2.54 9.63
N SER A 107 -2.74 -2.98 8.62
CA SER A 107 -2.85 -4.33 8.06
C SER A 107 -1.47 -4.86 7.68
N LEU A 108 -1.12 -6.03 8.22
CA LEU A 108 0.08 -6.79 7.84
C LEU A 108 -0.34 -7.90 6.87
N LEU A 109 0.31 -7.98 5.71
CA LEU A 109 0.07 -9.02 4.72
C LEU A 109 1.26 -9.96 4.68
N ILE A 110 1.01 -11.22 5.06
CA ILE A 110 1.97 -12.32 4.95
C ILE A 110 1.57 -13.14 3.72
N MET A 111 2.42 -13.16 2.70
CA MET A 111 2.18 -13.97 1.51
C MET A 111 2.93 -15.29 1.63
N VAL A 112 2.19 -16.39 1.59
CA VAL A 112 2.75 -17.74 1.52
C VAL A 112 2.58 -18.24 0.08
N PRO A 113 3.65 -18.68 -0.60
CA PRO A 113 3.54 -19.23 -1.95
C PRO A 113 2.59 -20.44 -2.01
N ASP A 114 1.84 -20.57 -3.11
CA ASP A 114 0.83 -21.64 -3.30
C ASP A 114 1.36 -23.07 -3.11
N ASN A 115 2.66 -23.29 -3.29
CA ASN A 115 3.32 -24.59 -3.16
C ASN A 115 4.19 -24.72 -1.89
N HIS A 116 4.03 -23.83 -0.91
CA HIS A 116 4.83 -23.88 0.31
C HIS A 116 4.44 -25.10 1.16
N PRO A 117 5.39 -25.91 1.67
CA PRO A 117 5.10 -27.12 2.45
C PRO A 117 4.16 -26.88 3.63
N ALA A 118 4.29 -25.72 4.28
CA ALA A 118 3.41 -25.34 5.39
C ALA A 118 1.91 -25.40 5.03
N LEU A 119 1.52 -25.09 3.78
CA LEU A 119 0.11 -25.14 3.35
C LEU A 119 -0.44 -26.57 3.23
N LEU A 120 0.44 -27.56 3.11
CA LEU A 120 0.07 -28.98 2.99
C LEU A 120 -0.11 -29.65 4.36
N ASP A 121 0.51 -29.10 5.41
CA ASP A 121 0.63 -29.74 6.72
C ASP A 121 -0.58 -29.54 7.64
N ASN A 122 -1.53 -28.63 7.34
CA ASN A 122 -2.70 -28.41 8.20
C ASN A 122 -3.96 -27.92 7.47
N GLU A 123 -5.08 -28.64 7.63
CA GLU A 123 -6.43 -28.19 7.23
C GLU A 123 -6.97 -27.00 8.06
N LYS A 124 -6.23 -26.56 9.09
CA LYS A 124 -6.63 -25.53 10.06
C LYS A 124 -5.86 -24.21 9.93
N PHE A 125 -5.57 -23.76 8.72
CA PHE A 125 -5.20 -22.35 8.48
C PHE A 125 -6.43 -21.43 8.56
N GLY A 126 -7.26 -21.58 9.60
CA GLY A 126 -8.53 -20.85 9.76
C GLY A 126 -8.37 -19.33 9.84
N ASP A 127 -7.17 -18.86 10.20
CA ASP A 127 -6.84 -17.44 10.32
C ASP A 127 -6.25 -16.85 9.03
N PHE A 128 -5.89 -17.68 8.05
CA PHE A 128 -5.30 -17.21 6.79
C PHE A 128 -6.39 -17.03 5.74
N GLN A 129 -6.69 -15.78 5.42
CA GLN A 129 -7.58 -15.47 4.33
C GLN A 129 -6.78 -15.38 3.02
N THR A 130 -7.20 -16.12 2.00
CA THR A 130 -6.62 -15.99 0.66
C THR A 130 -6.97 -14.61 0.09
N CYS A 131 -5.95 -13.75 -0.08
CA CYS A 131 -6.11 -12.44 -0.70
C CYS A 131 -5.58 -12.45 -2.14
N ARG A 132 -6.33 -11.88 -3.08
CA ARG A 132 -5.86 -11.70 -4.46
C ARG A 132 -4.94 -10.48 -4.54
N VAL A 133 -3.64 -10.71 -4.73
CA VAL A 133 -2.65 -9.63 -4.89
C VAL A 133 -2.37 -9.39 -6.37
N TYR A 134 -2.51 -8.14 -6.81
CA TYR A 134 -2.11 -7.70 -8.14
C TYR A 134 -0.79 -6.94 -8.05
N GLN A 135 0.32 -7.60 -8.42
CA GLN A 135 1.60 -6.92 -8.51
C GLN A 135 1.69 -6.14 -9.82
N ARG A 136 1.85 -4.81 -9.70
CA ARG A 136 2.19 -3.95 -10.83
C ARG A 136 3.53 -3.29 -10.58
N ASN A 137 4.53 -3.64 -11.38
CA ASN A 137 5.84 -3.00 -11.32
C ASN A 137 5.74 -1.60 -11.95
N PHE A 138 6.15 -0.58 -11.20
CA PHE A 138 6.32 0.77 -11.73
C PHE A 138 7.80 1.02 -12.02
N PRO A 139 8.14 1.70 -13.14
CA PRO A 139 9.52 2.10 -13.39
C PRO A 139 9.96 3.07 -12.29
N LEU A 140 11.08 2.77 -11.64
CA LEU A 140 11.71 3.71 -10.71
C LEU A 140 12.30 4.87 -11.51
N THR A 141 11.92 6.09 -11.18
CA THR A 141 12.58 7.29 -11.71
C THR A 141 14.00 7.34 -11.14
N VAL A 142 14.99 6.98 -11.97
CA VAL A 142 16.40 7.15 -11.61
C VAL A 142 16.71 8.63 -11.67
N ASN A 143 16.60 9.31 -10.52
CA ASN A 143 17.17 10.64 -10.36
C ASN A 143 18.70 10.50 -10.36
N SER A 144 19.29 10.48 -11.55
CA SER A 144 20.72 10.70 -11.72
C SER A 144 21.00 12.16 -11.39
N GLY A 145 21.19 12.45 -10.10
CA GLY A 145 21.68 13.72 -9.60
C GLY A 145 23.10 13.96 -10.08
N GLY A 146 23.27 14.40 -11.32
CA GLY A 146 24.54 14.86 -11.84
C GLY A 146 24.85 16.24 -11.26
N ILE A 147 25.78 16.31 -10.30
CA ILE A 147 26.41 17.58 -9.92
C ILE A 147 27.26 18.00 -11.12
N SER A 148 26.76 18.97 -11.89
CA SER A 148 27.55 19.65 -12.91
C SER A 148 28.54 20.57 -12.22
N LEU A 149 29.76 20.10 -12.00
CA LEU A 149 30.90 20.95 -11.67
C LEU A 149 31.28 21.77 -12.92
N ARG A 150 30.45 22.74 -13.30
CA ARG A 150 30.90 23.80 -14.21
C ARG A 150 31.95 24.60 -13.46
N LYS A 151 33.22 24.37 -13.81
CA LYS A 151 34.34 25.25 -13.49
C LYS A 151 33.91 26.67 -13.88
N PRO A 152 33.89 27.67 -12.96
CA PRO A 152 33.62 29.03 -13.36
C PRO A 152 34.67 29.45 -14.39
N ALA A 153 34.22 30.04 -15.50
CA ALA A 153 35.11 30.56 -16.53
C ALA A 153 36.07 31.55 -15.88
N GLN A 154 37.38 31.35 -16.07
CA GLN A 154 38.39 32.30 -15.62
C GLN A 154 38.07 33.68 -16.22
N ALA A 155 37.98 34.69 -15.35
CA ALA A 155 37.91 36.06 -15.77
C ALA A 155 39.19 36.41 -16.53
N THR A 156 39.07 36.64 -17.84
CA THR A 156 40.14 37.19 -18.65
C THR A 156 40.34 38.63 -18.18
N GLN A 157 41.39 38.87 -17.39
CA GLN A 157 41.85 40.23 -17.09
C GLN A 157 42.36 40.84 -18.40
N PHE A 158 41.59 41.78 -18.94
CA PHE A 158 42.11 42.79 -19.85
C PHE A 158 42.77 43.87 -19.00
N LEU A 159 44.10 43.93 -19.02
CA LEU A 159 44.85 45.11 -18.63
C LEU A 159 46.06 45.25 -19.56
N ASN A 160 45.89 46.19 -20.50
CA ASN A 160 46.87 46.93 -21.32
C ASN A 160 48.00 46.17 -22.03
#